data_AF-A0A7S1S5P2-F1
#
_entry.id   AF-A0A7S1S5P2-F1
#
_cell.length_a   1.000
_cell.length_b   1.000
_cell.length_c   1.000
_cell.angle_alpha   90.00
_cell.angle_beta   90.00
_cell.angle_gamma   90.00
#
_symmetry.space_group_name_H-M   'P 1'
#
loop_
_entity.id
_entity.type
_entity.pdbx_description
1 polymer ?
#
loop_
_entity_poly.entity_id
_entity_poly.type
_entity_poly.pdbx_seq_one_letter_code
_entity_poly.pdbx_strand_id
1 'polypeptide(L)'
;SATIAQVHRATLRVPRGEHGELEEVEGVVKIQHTHVEGRLKIDVYASTLIARLVTTLMPHLFSDFTTVVKDMAAITQAELDFAVEAENQSMARSSLCDS
;
A
#
# COMPACT_ATOMS: atom_id res chain seq x y z
N SER A 1 1.63 -0.48 -14.58
CA SER A 1 1.02 -1.46 -13.66
C SER A 1 1.77 -1.37 -12.35
N ALA A 2 1.05 -1.32 -11.23
CA ALA A 2 1.62 -1.46 -9.89
C ALA A 2 1.24 -2.84 -9.34
N THR A 3 1.99 -3.36 -8.38
CA THR A 3 1.89 -4.75 -7.90
C THR A 3 0.48 -5.15 -7.44
N ILE A 4 -0.28 -4.21 -6.86
CA ILE A 4 -1.63 -4.42 -6.31
C ILE A 4 -2.69 -3.49 -6.92
N ALA A 5 -2.33 -2.72 -7.95
CA ALA A 5 -3.19 -1.70 -8.54
C ALA A 5 -2.89 -1.41 -10.01
N GLN A 6 -3.90 -0.87 -10.69
CA GLN A 6 -3.75 -0.25 -11.99
C GLN A 6 -3.58 1.26 -11.84
N VAL A 7 -2.85 1.86 -12.78
CA VAL A 7 -2.59 3.29 -12.79
C VAL A 7 -3.09 3.83 -14.12
N HIS A 8 -3.98 4.81 -14.06
CA HIS A 8 -4.65 5.40 -15.21
C HIS A 8 -4.41 6.90 -15.26
N ARG A 9 -4.21 7.42 -16.47
CA ARG A 9 -4.20 8.87 -16.71
C ARG A 9 -5.65 9.35 -16.81
N ALA A 10 -5.99 10.44 -16.14
CA ALA A 10 -7.34 10.99 -16.15
C ALA A 10 -7.30 12.53 -16.10
N THR A 11 -8.38 13.15 -16.54
CA THR A 11 -8.62 14.57 -16.32
C THR A 11 -9.64 14.70 -15.20
N LEU A 12 -9.25 15.35 -14.12
CA LEU A 12 -10.04 15.55 -12.91
C LEU A 12 -10.68 16.94 -12.97
N ARG A 13 -11.96 17.02 -12.62
CA ARG A 13 -12.65 18.30 -12.42
C ARG A 13 -12.57 18.66 -10.96
N VAL A 14 -11.84 19.71 -10.63
CA VAL A 14 -11.66 20.18 -9.26
C VAL A 14 -12.34 21.55 -9.10
N PRO A 15 -13.08 21.78 -8.02
CA PRO A 15 -13.67 23.09 -7.74
C PRO A 15 -12.55 24.09 -7.41
N ARG A 16 -12.61 25.26 -8.04
CA ARG A 16 -11.69 26.38 -7.79
C ARG A 16 -12.50 27.65 -7.56
N GLY A 17 -12.20 28.37 -6.48
CA GLY A 17 -12.89 29.61 -6.10
C GLY A 17 -14.22 29.41 -5.37
N GLU A 18 -14.80 30.50 -4.86
CA GLU A 18 -16.01 30.50 -4.04
C GLU A 18 -17.32 30.37 -4.85
N HIS A 19 -17.26 30.58 -6.17
CA HIS A 19 -18.43 30.62 -7.06
C HIS A 19 -18.71 29.33 -7.83
N GLY A 20 -18.06 28.22 -7.45
CA GLY A 20 -18.33 26.90 -8.05
C GLY A 20 -17.75 26.72 -9.46
N GLU A 21 -16.70 27.48 -9.82
CA GLU A 21 -15.97 27.24 -11.06
C GLU A 21 -15.23 25.89 -10.98
N LEU A 22 -15.22 25.16 -12.08
CA LEU A 22 -14.53 23.87 -12.19
C LEU A 22 -13.30 24.03 -13.09
N GLU A 23 -12.14 23.64 -12.59
CA GLU A 23 -10.91 23.52 -13.36
C GLU A 23 -10.67 22.07 -13.75
N GLU A 24 -10.24 21.85 -14.99
CA GLU A 24 -9.79 20.54 -15.46
C GLU A 24 -8.28 20.40 -15.22
N VAL A 25 -7.91 19.47 -14.34
CA VAL A 25 -6.52 19.19 -13.97
C VAL A 25 -6.17 17.78 -14.42
N GLU A 26 -5.05 17.64 -15.11
CA GLU A 26 -4.55 16.33 -15.47
C GLU A 26 -3.97 15.63 -14.24
N GLY A 27 -4.41 14.39 -14.00
CA GLY A 27 -4.03 13.60 -12.84
C GLY A 27 -3.79 12.14 -13.18
N VAL A 28 -3.27 11.44 -12.17
CA VAL A 28 -3.05 10.00 -12.20
C VAL A 28 -3.91 9.35 -11.14
N VAL A 29 -4.69 8.34 -11.52
CA VAL A 29 -5.60 7.62 -10.62
C VAL A 29 -5.07 6.20 -10.42
N LYS A 30 -4.74 5.85 -9.17
CA LYS A 30 -4.41 4.48 -8.75
C LYS A 30 -5.70 3.76 -8.34
N ILE A 31 -6.01 2.65 -9.00
CA ILE A 31 -7.20 1.82 -8.72
C ILE A 31 -6.72 0.47 -8.20
N GLN A 32 -7.07 0.14 -6.95
CA GLN A 32 -6.72 -1.13 -6.34
C GLN A 32 -7.45 -2.29 -7.03
N HIS A 33 -6.75 -3.41 -7.24
CA HIS A 33 -7.38 -4.61 -7.79
C HIS A 33 -8.43 -5.18 -6.83
N THR A 34 -9.58 -5.60 -7.38
CA THR A 34 -10.66 -6.18 -6.57
C THR A 34 -10.18 -7.44 -5.85
N HIS A 35 -10.56 -7.57 -4.57
CA HIS A 35 -10.21 -8.70 -3.69
C HIS A 35 -8.72 -8.83 -3.33
N VAL A 36 -7.85 -7.89 -3.70
CA VAL A 36 -6.41 -7.99 -3.39
C VAL A 36 -6.17 -8.00 -1.88
N GLU A 37 -6.93 -7.22 -1.10
CA GLU A 37 -6.87 -7.20 0.36
C GLU A 37 -7.11 -8.58 0.97
N GLY A 38 -8.19 -9.25 0.55
CA GLY A 38 -8.53 -10.58 1.06
C GLY A 38 -7.46 -11.61 0.72
N ARG A 39 -6.91 -11.57 -0.49
CA ARG A 39 -5.84 -12.47 -0.93
C ARG A 39 -4.55 -12.25 -0.14
N LEU A 40 -4.14 -10.99 0.02
CA LEU A 40 -2.94 -10.64 0.79
C LEU A 40 -3.06 -11.03 2.26
N LYS A 41 -4.25 -10.87 2.88
CA LYS A 41 -4.50 -11.35 4.25
C LYS A 41 -4.32 -12.87 4.38
N ILE A 42 -4.80 -13.63 3.39
CA ILE A 42 -4.62 -15.09 3.35
C ILE A 42 -3.13 -15.44 3.22
N ASP A 43 -2.41 -14.77 2.32
CA ASP A 43 -0.98 -15.03 2.09
C ASP A 43 -0.14 -14.71 3.34
N VAL A 44 -0.42 -13.60 4.02
CA VAL A 44 0.21 -13.24 5.30
C VAL A 44 -0.08 -14.30 6.37
N TYR A 45 -1.34 -14.76 6.47
CA TYR A 45 -1.73 -15.78 7.43
C TYR A 45 -1.02 -17.12 7.16
N ALA A 46 -1.04 -17.57 5.91
CA ALA A 46 -0.37 -18.80 5.48
C ALA A 46 1.15 -18.74 5.75
N SER A 47 1.78 -17.62 5.42
CA SER A 47 3.21 -17.39 5.69
C SER A 47 3.51 -17.41 7.19
N THR A 48 2.63 -16.86 8.01
CA THR A 48 2.78 -16.86 9.47
C THR A 48 2.68 -18.28 10.04
N LEU A 49 1.76 -19.10 9.53
CA LEU A 49 1.64 -20.51 9.92
C LEU A 49 2.88 -21.31 9.52
N ILE A 50 3.37 -21.12 8.29
CA ILE A 50 4.57 -21.79 7.80
C ILE A 50 5.77 -21.42 8.65
N ALA A 51 5.98 -20.12 8.93
CA ALA A 51 7.07 -19.66 9.79
C ALA A 51 7.02 -20.33 11.18
N ARG A 52 5.84 -20.36 11.82
CA ARG A 52 5.67 -21.03 13.11
C ARG A 52 5.95 -22.53 13.05
N LEU A 53 5.46 -23.21 12.02
CA LEU A 53 5.68 -24.64 11.83
C LEU A 53 7.17 -24.95 11.63
N VAL A 54 7.86 -24.18 10.79
CA VAL A 54 9.29 -24.35 10.52
C VAL A 54 10.12 -24.12 11.78
N THR A 55 9.86 -23.03 12.51
CA THR A 55 10.56 -22.73 13.77
C THR A 55 10.31 -23.82 14.82
N THR A 56 9.11 -24.41 14.85
CA THR A 56 8.77 -25.44 15.84
C THR A 56 9.33 -26.83 15.48
N LEU A 57 9.25 -27.23 14.21
CA LEU A 57 9.60 -28.58 13.76
C LEU A 57 11.09 -28.75 13.42
N MET A 58 11.74 -27.67 12.96
CA MET A 58 13.12 -27.70 12.48
C MET A 58 13.96 -26.52 13.03
N PRO A 59 13.95 -26.28 14.36
CA PRO A 59 14.63 -25.13 14.97
C PRO A 59 16.15 -25.11 14.77
N HIS A 60 16.74 -26.26 14.44
CA HIS A 60 18.19 -26.41 14.21
C HIS A 60 18.59 -26.16 12.74
N LEU A 61 17.62 -26.17 11.82
CA LEU A 61 17.87 -25.93 10.39
C LEU A 61 17.52 -24.50 9.96
N PHE A 62 16.63 -23.85 10.71
CA PHE A 62 16.08 -22.55 10.33
C PHE A 62 16.05 -21.60 11.52
N SER A 63 16.48 -20.37 11.29
CA SER A 63 16.27 -19.24 12.21
C SER A 63 14.79 -18.90 12.32
N ASP A 64 14.38 -18.30 13.45
CA ASP A 64 12.99 -17.89 13.63
C ASP A 64 12.59 -16.81 12.60
N PHE A 65 11.74 -17.20 11.65
CA PHE A 65 11.24 -16.31 10.60
C PHE A 65 9.99 -15.53 11.02
N THR A 66 9.49 -15.72 12.23
CA THR A 66 8.26 -15.06 12.70
C THR A 66 8.36 -13.54 12.62
N THR A 67 9.52 -12.97 12.97
CA THR A 67 9.78 -11.53 12.87
C THR A 67 9.74 -11.05 11.42
N VAL A 68 10.37 -11.78 10.50
CA VAL A 68 10.41 -11.42 9.07
C VAL A 68 9.00 -11.40 8.48
N VAL A 69 8.19 -12.42 8.78
CA VAL A 69 6.80 -12.47 8.31
C VAL A 69 5.96 -11.34 8.91
N LYS A 70 6.20 -10.99 10.17
CA LYS A 70 5.52 -9.86 10.82
C LYS A 70 5.86 -8.53 10.14
N ASP A 71 7.12 -8.31 9.79
CA ASP A 71 7.55 -7.09 9.09
C ASP A 71 6.96 -7.03 7.67
N MET A 72 6.97 -8.16 6.95
CA MET A 72 6.30 -8.27 5.65
C MET A 72 4.79 -7.98 5.75
N ALA A 73 4.13 -8.47 6.80
CA ALA A 73 2.71 -8.21 7.03
C ALA A 73 2.43 -6.72 7.25
N ALA A 74 3.28 -6.03 8.01
CA ALA A 74 3.16 -4.59 8.24
C ALA A 74 3.33 -3.79 6.94
N ILE A 75 4.33 -4.14 6.12
CA ILE A 75 4.55 -3.50 4.81
C ILE A 75 3.35 -3.75 3.89
N THR A 76 2.88 -5.00 3.81
CA THR A 76 1.74 -5.39 2.97
C THR A 76 0.48 -4.63 3.36
N GLN A 77 0.25 -4.44 4.67
CA GLN A 77 -0.89 -3.67 5.18
C GLN A 77 -0.77 -2.19 4.84
N ALA A 78 0.45 -1.63 4.88
CA ALA A 78 0.70 -0.25 4.47
C ALA A 78 0.48 -0.03 2.97
N GLU A 79 0.83 -1.00 2.11
CA GLU A 79 0.55 -0.91 0.67
C GLU A 79 -0.95 -0.95 0.35
N LEU A 80 -1.77 -1.58 1.19
CA LEU A 80 -3.22 -1.63 1.00
C LEU A 80 -3.91 -0.30 1.27
N ASP A 81 -3.27 0.60 2.03
CA ASP A 81 -3.84 1.90 2.41
C ASP A 81 -3.24 3.04 1.58
N PHE A 82 -3.89 3.34 0.45
CA PHE A 82 -3.48 4.46 -0.40
C PHE A 82 -3.68 5.83 0.26
N ALA A 83 -4.48 5.94 1.33
CA ALA A 83 -4.62 7.21 2.05
C ALA A 83 -3.33 7.54 2.80
N VAL A 84 -2.73 6.55 3.46
CA VAL A 84 -1.42 6.70 4.11
C VAL A 84 -0.33 7.03 3.09
N GLU A 85 -0.34 6.39 1.92
CA GLU A 85 0.59 6.75 0.83
C GLU A 85 0.41 8.21 0.38
N ALA A 86 -0.84 8.66 0.23
CA ALA A 86 -1.15 10.02 -0.17
C ALA A 86 -0.73 11.07 0.88
N GLU A 87 -0.91 10.79 2.17
CA GLU A 87 -0.45 11.65 3.26
C GLU A 87 1.07 11.82 3.22
N ASN A 88 1.81 10.72 3.09
CA ASN A 88 3.27 10.74 2.99
C ASN A 88 3.76 11.55 1.77
N GLN A 89 3.09 11.43 0.62
CA GLN A 89 3.41 12.23 -0.56
C GLN A 89 3.10 13.72 -0.36
N SER A 90 2.01 14.05 0.34
CA SER A 90 1.66 15.43 0.67
C SER A 90 2.73 16.07 1.56
N MET A 91 3.16 15.37 2.62
CA MET A 91 4.24 15.83 3.50
C MET A 91 5.55 16.01 2.74
N ALA A 92 5.94 15.04 1.91
CA ALA A 92 7.14 15.13 1.09
C ALA A 92 7.10 16.33 0.14
N ARG A 93 5.94 16.59 -0.48
CA ARG A 93 5.74 17.76 -1.34
C ARG A 93 5.92 19.07 -0.57
N SER A 94 5.32 19.22 0.61
CA SER A 94 5.52 20.43 1.42
C SER A 94 6.99 20.65 1.74
N SER A 95 7.71 19.60 2.17
CA SER A 95 9.14 19.72 2.50
C SER A 95 10.02 20.11 1.31
N LEU A 96 9.69 19.63 0.10
CA LEU A 96 10.44 19.93 -1.12
C LEU A 96 10.12 21.30 -1.71
N CYS A 97 8.92 21.85 -1.47
CA CYS A 97 8.53 23.17 -1.95
C CYS A 97 8.93 24.31 -0.99
N ASP A 98 9.16 24.00 0.28
CA ASP A 98 9.65 24.95 1.29
C ASP A 98 11.19 25.06 1.35
N SER A 99 11.91 24.34 0.47
CA SER A 99 13.38 24.36 0.31
C SER A 99 13.81 25.13 -0.93
#